data_AF-A0A2N1CVS0-F1
#
_entry.id   AF-A0A2N1CVS0-F1
#
_cell.length_a   1.000
_cell.length_b   1.000
_cell.length_c   1.000
_cell.angle_alpha   90.00
_cell.angle_beta   90.00
_cell.angle_gamma   90.00
#
_symmetry.space_group_name_H-M   'P 1'
#
loop_
_entity.id
_entity.type
_entity.pdbx_description
1 polymer ?
#
loop_
_entity_poly.entity_id
_entity_poly.type
_entity_poly.pdbx_seq_one_letter_code
_entity_poly.pdbx_strand_id
1 'polypeptide(L)'
;MSVKKVVAPDFEIEFFLPKYWLTWLSVLILYSVSWLPYRVQKSIGKLLGKLLKVIAKKRYNVAKRNLELSFPELSPEKRQTMLDANLDNAGMAILETGMGWWWPTWRVAQKAEFEGFEHIEAILAKGKGVLAYAIHNMNLEFACRIAGLKYPSVVFYRKHNNRLMEYIQYHGRQRSNKYMVHKRNVRGLISALNDGELCLYLPDQDYGRSKCEFTPLFAVPEVATTTGSLLFAKQANCETVFLVSIKTAKGYKIIALPGLENFPSGDDKDDVTRMNQMIEKMIMIAPEQYLWMHKRFKTRPNVDDPSLYD
;
A
#
# COMPACT_ATOMS: atom_id res chain seq x y z
N MET A 1 18.78 -7.29 24.13
CA MET A 1 19.43 -6.07 23.58
C MET A 1 18.33 -5.20 23.00
N SER A 2 18.11 -4.01 23.55
CA SER A 2 17.14 -3.03 23.03
C SER A 2 17.42 -2.78 21.55
N VAL A 3 16.47 -3.13 20.69
CA VAL A 3 16.55 -2.80 19.26
C VAL A 3 16.67 -1.28 19.17
N LYS A 4 17.72 -0.79 18.48
CA LYS A 4 17.93 0.64 18.22
C LYS A 4 16.59 1.27 17.88
N LYS A 5 16.11 2.16 18.77
CA LYS A 5 14.89 2.93 18.61
C LYS A 5 14.88 3.47 17.18
N VAL A 6 13.85 3.16 16.40
CA VAL A 6 13.73 3.69 15.04
C VAL A 6 13.72 5.20 15.15
N VAL A 7 14.76 5.85 14.63
CA VAL A 7 14.92 7.31 14.75
C VAL A 7 14.17 7.99 13.62
N ALA A 8 13.30 8.92 13.96
CA ALA A 8 12.64 9.79 13.01
C ALA A 8 13.68 10.66 12.27
N PRO A 9 13.51 10.94 10.96
CA PRO A 9 14.35 11.90 10.29
C PRO A 9 14.17 13.29 10.92
N ASP A 10 15.29 13.94 11.21
CA ASP A 10 15.32 15.31 11.71
C ASP A 10 15.18 16.31 10.56
N PHE A 11 14.73 17.52 10.90
CA PHE A 11 14.76 18.64 9.96
C PHE A 11 16.20 19.15 9.86
N GLU A 12 16.70 19.31 8.65
CA GLU A 12 18.05 19.79 8.40
C GLU A 12 18.00 21.17 7.74
N ILE A 13 18.87 22.10 8.18
CA ILE A 13 18.97 23.44 7.58
C ILE A 13 19.31 23.36 6.08
N GLU A 14 20.01 22.30 5.65
CA GLU A 14 20.26 22.00 4.24
C GLU A 14 18.99 21.91 3.39
N PHE A 15 17.82 21.64 3.99
CA PHE A 15 16.56 21.59 3.27
C PHE A 15 16.12 22.95 2.69
N PHE A 16 16.78 24.05 3.05
CA PHE A 16 16.58 25.35 2.40
C PHE A 16 17.43 25.57 1.15
N LEU A 17 18.39 24.68 0.86
CA LEU A 17 19.26 24.81 -0.31
C LEU A 17 18.46 24.72 -1.64
N PRO A 18 18.94 25.37 -2.72
CA PRO A 18 18.24 25.42 -4.01
C PRO A 18 17.81 24.05 -4.57
N LYS A 19 18.58 22.99 -4.31
CA LYS A 19 18.26 21.61 -4.73
C LYS A 19 16.90 21.10 -4.21
N TYR A 20 16.35 21.72 -3.15
CA TYR A 20 15.06 21.36 -2.56
C TYR A 20 13.91 22.31 -2.92
N TRP A 21 14.14 23.43 -3.61
CA TRP A 21 13.09 24.42 -3.85
C TRP A 21 11.90 23.86 -4.64
N LEU A 22 12.14 23.02 -5.66
CA LEU A 22 11.05 22.36 -6.39
C LEU A 22 10.29 21.35 -5.52
N THR A 23 10.96 20.73 -4.55
CA THR A 23 10.29 19.85 -3.58
C THR A 23 9.39 20.66 -2.67
N TRP A 24 9.89 21.79 -2.13
CA TRP A 24 9.09 22.71 -1.33
C TRP A 24 7.90 23.27 -2.09
N LEU A 25 8.10 23.73 -3.33
CA LEU A 25 7.02 24.22 -4.17
C LEU A 25 5.93 23.16 -4.36
N SER A 26 6.33 21.92 -4.68
CA SER A 26 5.39 20.80 -4.85
C SER A 26 4.61 20.51 -3.56
N VAL A 27 5.29 20.53 -2.40
CA VAL A 27 4.69 20.32 -1.09
C VAL A 27 3.72 21.45 -0.74
N LEU A 28 4.08 22.71 -0.97
CA LEU A 28 3.24 23.87 -0.70
C LEU A 28 1.98 23.86 -1.57
N ILE A 29 2.10 23.51 -2.86
CA ILE A 29 0.96 23.31 -3.75
C ILE A 29 0.05 22.21 -3.20
N LEU A 30 0.61 21.04 -2.88
CA LEU A 30 -0.18 19.91 -2.40
C LEU A 30 -0.86 20.21 -1.06
N TYR A 31 -0.14 20.85 -0.13
CA TYR A 31 -0.67 21.32 1.14
C TYR A 31 -1.85 22.25 0.92
N SER A 32 -1.69 23.28 0.09
CA SER A 32 -2.74 24.26 -0.20
C SER A 32 -3.99 23.61 -0.80
N VAL A 33 -3.81 22.72 -1.80
CA VAL A 33 -4.92 21.98 -2.42
C VAL A 33 -5.60 21.03 -1.44
N SER A 34 -4.84 20.45 -0.49
CA SER A 34 -5.39 19.55 0.52
C SER A 34 -6.42 20.25 1.42
N TRP A 35 -6.38 21.57 1.59
CA TRP A 35 -7.35 22.27 2.44
C TRP A 35 -8.70 22.52 1.78
N LEU A 36 -8.77 22.47 0.45
CA LEU A 36 -10.00 22.70 -0.32
C LEU A 36 -11.14 21.78 0.12
N PRO A 37 -12.42 22.12 -0.10
CA PRO A 37 -13.53 21.21 0.21
C PRO A 37 -13.40 19.87 -0.52
N TYR A 38 -13.77 18.75 0.13
CA TYR A 38 -13.63 17.40 -0.45
C TYR A 38 -14.29 17.25 -1.82
N ARG A 39 -15.42 17.94 -2.07
CA ARG A 39 -16.08 17.94 -3.39
C ARG A 39 -15.19 18.54 -4.49
N VAL A 40 -14.48 19.63 -4.18
CA VAL A 40 -13.54 20.28 -5.10
C VAL A 40 -12.35 19.37 -5.35
N GLN A 41 -11.82 18.73 -4.31
CA GLN A 41 -10.73 17.75 -4.45
C GLN A 41 -11.12 16.59 -5.36
N LYS A 42 -12.34 16.04 -5.22
CA LYS A 42 -12.82 15.00 -6.15
C LYS A 42 -12.83 15.46 -7.61
N SER A 43 -13.26 16.70 -7.87
CA SER A 43 -13.25 17.27 -9.23
C SER A 43 -11.82 17.45 -9.77
N ILE A 44 -10.91 17.95 -8.93
CA ILE A 44 -9.49 18.08 -9.28
C ILE A 44 -8.88 16.70 -9.53
N GLY A 45 -9.17 15.71 -8.69
CA GLY A 45 -8.70 14.33 -8.83
C GLY A 45 -9.11 13.72 -10.18
N LYS A 46 -10.37 13.91 -10.61
CA LYS A 46 -10.82 13.49 -11.94
C LYS A 46 -10.04 14.17 -13.07
N LEU A 47 -9.80 15.48 -12.95
CA LEU A 47 -9.00 16.21 -13.94
C LEU A 47 -7.56 15.67 -13.99
N LEU A 48 -6.94 15.45 -12.83
CA LEU A 48 -5.60 14.85 -12.73
C LEU A 48 -5.57 13.45 -13.34
N GLY A 49 -6.59 12.62 -13.11
CA GLY A 49 -6.72 11.30 -13.73
C GLY A 49 -6.69 11.35 -15.26
N LYS A 50 -7.45 12.28 -15.85
CA LYS A 50 -7.42 12.53 -17.30
C LYS A 50 -6.05 13.00 -17.78
N LEU A 51 -5.40 13.89 -17.03
CA LEU A 51 -4.05 14.37 -17.37
C LEU A 51 -3.01 13.26 -17.29
N LEU A 52 -3.08 12.37 -16.30
CA LEU A 52 -2.16 11.22 -16.12
C LEU A 52 -2.10 10.32 -17.36
N LYS A 53 -3.22 10.15 -18.09
CA LYS A 53 -3.24 9.40 -19.34
C LYS A 53 -2.26 9.95 -20.38
N VAL A 54 -2.06 11.27 -20.39
CA VAL A 54 -1.18 11.97 -21.35
C VAL A 54 0.24 12.09 -20.80
N ILE A 55 0.39 12.64 -19.58
CA ILE A 55 1.72 12.97 -19.02
C ILE A 55 2.46 11.73 -18.51
N ALA A 56 1.74 10.67 -18.12
CA ALA A 56 2.29 9.44 -17.57
C ALA A 56 1.97 8.23 -18.45
N LYS A 57 2.04 8.39 -19.79
CA LYS A 57 1.70 7.37 -20.79
C LYS A 57 2.30 5.99 -20.50
N LYS A 58 3.54 5.91 -20.02
CA LYS A 58 4.19 4.64 -19.62
C LYS A 58 3.43 3.95 -18.48
N ARG A 59 2.99 4.68 -17.46
CA ARG A 59 2.22 4.15 -16.32
C ARG A 59 0.81 3.73 -16.73
N TYR A 60 0.18 4.53 -17.59
CA TYR A 60 -1.09 4.18 -18.21
C TYR A 60 -1.02 2.86 -18.97
N ASN A 61 -0.01 2.68 -19.83
CA ASN A 61 0.17 1.44 -20.59
C ASN A 61 0.44 0.23 -19.69
N VAL A 62 1.17 0.40 -18.59
CA VAL A 62 1.37 -0.67 -17.60
C VAL A 62 0.05 -1.07 -16.94
N ALA A 63 -0.78 -0.09 -16.54
CA ALA A 63 -2.10 -0.37 -15.97
C ALA A 63 -3.02 -1.09 -16.96
N LYS A 64 -3.07 -0.61 -18.21
CA LYS A 64 -3.79 -1.27 -19.29
C LYS A 64 -3.34 -2.72 -19.46
N ARG A 65 -2.03 -2.94 -19.57
CA ARG A 65 -1.47 -4.28 -19.77
C ARG A 65 -1.74 -5.21 -18.60
N ASN A 66 -1.67 -4.72 -17.36
CA ASN A 66 -2.01 -5.54 -16.21
C ASN A 66 -3.48 -5.97 -16.22
N LEU A 67 -4.40 -5.06 -16.52
CA LEU A 67 -5.81 -5.41 -16.65
C LEU A 67 -6.07 -6.41 -17.78
N GLU A 68 -5.34 -6.29 -18.89
CA GLU A 68 -5.42 -7.26 -19.99
C GLU A 68 -4.96 -8.66 -19.58
N LEU A 69 -3.86 -8.74 -18.83
CA LEU A 69 -3.27 -9.98 -18.35
C LEU A 69 -4.08 -10.62 -17.22
N SER A 70 -4.64 -9.81 -16.32
CA SER A 70 -5.41 -10.30 -15.18
C SER A 70 -6.83 -10.73 -15.55
N PHE A 71 -7.46 -10.05 -16.52
CA PHE A 71 -8.86 -10.26 -16.89
C PHE A 71 -9.04 -10.49 -18.40
N PRO A 72 -8.42 -11.51 -19.00
CA PRO A 72 -8.51 -11.78 -20.44
C PRO A 72 -9.94 -12.10 -20.91
N GLU A 73 -10.80 -12.58 -20.02
CA GLU A 73 -12.21 -12.89 -20.26
C GLU A 73 -13.11 -11.65 -20.34
N LEU A 74 -12.66 -10.50 -19.84
CA LEU A 74 -13.40 -9.25 -19.95
C LEU A 74 -13.24 -8.65 -21.35
N SER A 75 -14.35 -8.16 -21.91
CA SER A 75 -14.32 -7.46 -23.18
C SER A 75 -13.39 -6.22 -23.11
N PRO A 76 -12.79 -5.80 -24.24
CA PRO A 76 -11.95 -4.59 -24.29
C PRO A 76 -12.64 -3.36 -23.68
N GLU A 77 -13.95 -3.20 -23.88
CA GLU A 77 -14.74 -2.07 -23.38
C GLU A 77 -14.88 -2.11 -21.85
N LYS A 78 -15.09 -3.30 -21.27
CA LYS A 78 -15.15 -3.48 -19.81
C LYS A 78 -13.78 -3.19 -19.17
N ARG A 79 -12.69 -3.69 -19.76
CA ARG A 79 -11.32 -3.38 -19.30
C ARG A 79 -11.01 -1.90 -19.42
N GLN A 80 -11.42 -1.24 -20.50
CA GLN A 80 -11.23 0.20 -20.69
C GLN A 80 -12.02 1.01 -19.66
N THR A 81 -13.26 0.62 -19.35
CA THR A 81 -14.08 1.25 -18.30
C THR A 81 -13.40 1.15 -16.92
N MET A 82 -12.88 -0.03 -16.58
CA MET A 82 -12.13 -0.24 -15.33
C MET A 82 -10.84 0.59 -15.30
N LEU A 83 -10.13 0.69 -16.42
CA LEU A 83 -8.91 1.50 -16.56
C LEU A 83 -9.19 2.99 -16.37
N ASP A 84 -10.29 3.51 -16.95
CA ASP A 84 -10.66 4.91 -16.79
C ASP A 84 -11.06 5.23 -15.35
N ALA A 85 -11.78 4.32 -14.68
CA ALA A 85 -12.04 4.43 -13.24
C ALA A 85 -10.75 4.35 -12.40
N ASN A 86 -9.78 3.53 -12.81
CA ASN A 86 -8.47 3.47 -12.16
C ASN A 86 -7.68 4.77 -12.30
N LEU A 87 -7.75 5.44 -13.45
CA LEU A 87 -7.14 6.75 -13.64
C LEU A 87 -7.78 7.82 -12.77
N ASP A 88 -9.11 7.83 -12.63
CA ASP A 88 -9.81 8.74 -11.73
C ASP A 88 -9.34 8.55 -10.27
N ASN A 89 -9.14 7.30 -9.84
CA ASN A 89 -8.59 6.99 -8.52
C ASN A 89 -7.11 7.38 -8.39
N ALA A 90 -6.28 7.17 -9.42
CA ALA A 90 -4.88 7.61 -9.41
C ALA A 90 -4.73 9.13 -9.32
N GLY A 91 -5.61 9.89 -9.97
CA GLY A 91 -5.65 11.34 -9.83
C GLY A 91 -6.05 11.78 -8.43
N MET A 92 -7.01 11.07 -7.80
CA MET A 92 -7.39 11.32 -6.41
C MET A 92 -6.27 10.96 -5.42
N ALA A 93 -5.51 9.89 -5.67
CA ALA A 93 -4.40 9.44 -4.82
C ALA A 93 -3.37 10.53 -4.51
N ILE A 94 -3.12 11.40 -5.47
CA ILE A 94 -2.23 12.56 -5.31
C ILE A 94 -2.76 13.46 -4.19
N LEU A 95 -4.05 13.78 -4.22
CA LEU A 95 -4.69 14.62 -3.21
C LEU A 95 -4.82 13.90 -1.87
N GLU A 96 -5.13 12.61 -1.90
CA GLU A 96 -5.22 11.74 -0.72
C GLU A 96 -3.90 11.66 0.05
N THR A 97 -2.77 11.80 -0.62
CA THR A 97 -1.45 11.97 0.02
C THR A 97 -1.43 13.19 0.93
N GLY A 98 -1.86 14.35 0.41
CA GLY A 98 -1.95 15.58 1.19
C GLY A 98 -3.01 15.50 2.30
N MET A 99 -4.13 14.84 2.03
CA MET A 99 -5.16 14.57 3.04
C MET A 99 -4.57 13.74 4.19
N GLY A 100 -3.83 12.67 3.89
CA GLY A 100 -3.24 11.77 4.88
C GLY A 100 -2.21 12.48 5.76
N TRP A 101 -1.35 13.30 5.17
CA TRP A 101 -0.25 13.94 5.89
C TRP A 101 -0.68 15.19 6.66
N TRP A 102 -1.64 15.96 6.16
CA TRP A 102 -1.93 17.29 6.72
C TRP A 102 -3.31 17.45 7.34
N TRP A 103 -4.32 16.66 6.97
CA TRP A 103 -5.65 16.86 7.55
C TRP A 103 -5.66 16.67 9.08
N PRO A 104 -6.35 17.56 9.81
CA PRO A 104 -6.55 17.39 11.22
C PRO A 104 -7.43 16.16 11.49
N THR A 105 -7.22 15.52 12.65
CA THR A 105 -7.89 14.26 13.01
C THR A 105 -9.41 14.32 12.89
N TRP A 106 -10.03 15.44 13.31
CA TRP A 106 -11.50 15.60 13.21
C TRP A 106 -12.00 15.49 11.76
N ARG A 107 -11.22 15.96 10.78
CA ARG A 107 -11.60 15.94 9.36
C ARG A 107 -11.40 14.56 8.74
N VAL A 108 -10.36 13.85 9.17
CA VAL A 108 -10.13 12.46 8.77
C VAL A 108 -11.22 11.54 9.34
N ALA A 109 -11.56 11.69 10.62
CA ALA A 109 -12.56 10.87 11.31
C ALA A 109 -13.95 10.94 10.64
N GLN A 110 -14.34 12.10 10.12
CA GLN A 110 -15.59 12.27 9.34
C GLN A 110 -15.62 11.48 8.02
N LYS A 111 -14.49 10.91 7.59
CA LYS A 111 -14.36 10.11 6.37
C LYS A 111 -14.01 8.65 6.63
N ALA A 112 -13.91 8.25 7.90
CA ALA A 112 -13.45 6.93 8.29
C ALA A 112 -14.63 5.99 8.60
N GLU A 113 -14.61 4.83 7.97
CA GLU A 113 -15.44 3.67 8.30
C GLU A 113 -14.51 2.47 8.59
N PHE A 114 -14.92 1.61 9.52
CA PHE A 114 -14.13 0.44 9.95
C PHE A 114 -15.02 -0.80 9.94
N GLU A 115 -14.48 -1.92 9.47
CA GLU A 115 -15.18 -3.21 9.40
C GLU A 115 -14.19 -4.34 9.70
N GLY A 116 -14.61 -5.36 10.47
CA GLY A 116 -13.80 -6.56 10.74
C GLY A 116 -12.64 -6.37 11.73
N PHE A 117 -12.57 -5.21 12.42
CA PHE A 117 -11.47 -4.89 13.35
C PHE A 117 -11.43 -5.79 14.58
N GLU A 118 -12.52 -6.52 14.87
CA GLU A 118 -12.56 -7.59 15.86
C GLU A 118 -11.48 -8.66 15.63
N HIS A 119 -11.04 -8.90 14.40
CA HIS A 119 -9.93 -9.81 14.10
C HIS A 119 -8.59 -9.32 14.65
N ILE A 120 -8.35 -8.01 14.59
CA ILE A 120 -7.13 -7.39 15.14
C ILE A 120 -7.22 -7.40 16.67
N GLU A 121 -8.38 -6.99 17.20
CA GLU A 121 -8.64 -6.93 18.64
C GLU A 121 -8.46 -8.29 19.32
N ALA A 122 -8.97 -9.36 18.71
CA ALA A 122 -8.85 -10.71 19.23
C ALA A 122 -7.39 -11.19 19.32
N ILE A 123 -6.51 -10.77 18.40
CA ILE A 123 -5.08 -11.12 18.45
C ILE A 123 -4.36 -10.31 19.52
N LEU A 124 -4.60 -9.00 19.55
CA LEU A 124 -3.98 -8.10 20.54
C LEU A 124 -4.38 -8.49 21.96
N ALA A 125 -5.63 -8.93 22.18
CA ALA A 125 -6.11 -9.42 23.47
C ALA A 125 -5.36 -10.69 23.97
N LYS A 126 -4.75 -11.46 23.07
CA LYS A 126 -3.87 -12.60 23.41
C LYS A 126 -2.44 -12.18 23.76
N GLY A 127 -2.11 -10.88 23.68
CA GLY A 127 -0.74 -10.36 23.88
C GLY A 127 0.21 -10.63 22.72
N LYS A 128 -0.32 -10.97 21.53
CA LYS A 128 0.47 -11.25 20.32
C LYS A 128 0.53 -10.03 19.40
N GLY A 129 1.62 -9.92 18.64
CA GLY A 129 1.72 -8.96 17.54
C GLY A 129 0.79 -9.31 16.38
N VAL A 130 0.39 -8.30 15.63
CA VAL A 130 -0.47 -8.46 14.45
C VAL A 130 0.33 -8.13 13.20
N LEU A 131 0.52 -9.11 12.32
CA LEU A 131 1.05 -8.85 10.98
C LEU A 131 -0.11 -8.63 10.01
N ALA A 132 -0.37 -7.38 9.69
CA ALA A 132 -1.41 -6.99 8.75
C ALA A 132 -0.88 -6.89 7.33
N TYR A 133 -1.33 -7.81 6.48
CA TYR A 133 -1.08 -7.77 5.04
C TYR A 133 -2.03 -6.80 4.36
N ALA A 134 -1.49 -5.69 3.85
CA ALA A 134 -2.23 -4.74 3.05
C ALA A 134 -1.87 -4.85 1.57
N ILE A 135 -2.70 -4.31 0.69
CA ILE A 135 -2.39 -4.14 -0.73
C ILE A 135 -2.18 -2.68 -1.07
N HIS A 136 -1.42 -2.40 -2.13
CA HIS A 136 -1.23 -1.05 -2.66
C HIS A 136 -2.49 -0.59 -3.40
N ASN A 137 -3.50 -0.14 -2.66
CA ASN A 137 -4.60 0.63 -3.24
C ASN A 137 -4.19 2.08 -3.47
N MET A 138 -4.83 2.75 -4.43
CA MET A 138 -4.54 4.13 -4.82
C MET A 138 -4.61 5.10 -3.63
N ASN A 139 -5.52 4.85 -2.69
CA ASN A 139 -5.74 5.68 -1.51
C ASN A 139 -4.83 5.37 -0.31
N LEU A 140 -3.71 4.67 -0.51
CA LEU A 140 -2.85 4.12 0.54
C LEU A 140 -2.49 5.11 1.65
N GLU A 141 -2.02 6.32 1.30
CA GLU A 141 -1.58 7.31 2.30
C GLU A 141 -2.72 7.75 3.22
N PHE A 142 -3.92 7.95 2.66
CA PHE A 142 -5.10 8.30 3.47
C PHE A 142 -5.63 7.10 4.24
N ALA A 143 -5.58 5.91 3.64
CA ALA A 143 -5.98 4.67 4.29
C ALA A 143 -5.12 4.36 5.53
N CYS A 144 -3.80 4.49 5.44
CA CYS A 144 -2.90 4.34 6.58
C CYS A 144 -3.16 5.39 7.68
N ARG A 145 -3.51 6.62 7.30
CA ARG A 145 -3.92 7.66 8.26
C ARG A 145 -5.22 7.28 8.98
N ILE A 146 -6.22 6.74 8.26
CA ILE A 146 -7.50 6.30 8.82
C ILE A 146 -7.31 5.08 9.72
N ALA A 147 -6.64 4.03 9.25
CA ALA A 147 -6.42 2.81 10.02
C ALA A 147 -5.73 3.11 11.36
N GLY A 148 -4.72 3.98 11.34
CA GLY A 148 -4.02 4.40 12.55
C GLY A 148 -4.82 5.30 13.51
N LEU A 149 -5.98 5.84 13.11
CA LEU A 149 -6.91 6.45 14.09
C LEU A 149 -7.51 5.42 15.03
N LYS A 150 -7.65 4.17 14.56
CA LYS A 150 -8.20 3.06 15.33
C LYS A 150 -7.09 2.28 16.04
N TYR A 151 -6.08 1.84 15.28
CA TYR A 151 -4.90 1.14 15.81
C TYR A 151 -3.61 1.68 15.21
N PRO A 152 -2.85 2.50 15.95
CA PRO A 152 -1.54 2.98 15.49
C PRO A 152 -0.59 1.83 15.17
N SER A 153 -0.02 1.85 13.98
CA SER A 153 0.79 0.73 13.47
C SER A 153 2.28 1.06 13.33
N VAL A 154 3.09 0.03 13.24
CA VAL A 154 4.49 0.07 12.78
C VAL A 154 4.52 -0.28 11.30
N VAL A 155 5.04 0.61 10.45
CA VAL A 155 4.97 0.42 8.99
C VAL A 155 6.33 0.01 8.42
N PHE A 156 6.38 -1.12 7.71
CA PHE A 156 7.57 -1.54 6.97
C PHE A 156 7.65 -0.82 5.62
N TYR A 157 8.66 0.02 5.41
CA TYR A 157 8.69 0.90 4.23
C TYR A 157 10.10 1.14 3.67
N ARG A 158 10.15 1.63 2.43
CA ARG A 158 11.35 2.15 1.80
C ARG A 158 11.41 3.66 2.00
N LYS A 159 12.55 4.17 2.47
CA LYS A 159 12.83 5.61 2.50
C LYS A 159 12.73 6.24 1.11
N HIS A 160 12.16 7.42 1.04
CA HIS A 160 12.13 8.23 -0.18
C HIS A 160 13.55 8.68 -0.55
N ASN A 161 13.86 8.74 -1.86
CA ASN A 161 15.21 9.08 -2.33
C ASN A 161 15.57 10.55 -2.05
N ASN A 162 14.60 11.45 -2.14
CA ASN A 162 14.75 12.86 -1.73
C ASN A 162 14.59 12.97 -0.21
N ARG A 163 15.63 13.46 0.49
CA ARG A 163 15.70 13.56 1.96
C ARG A 163 14.64 14.47 2.58
N LEU A 164 14.36 15.62 1.98
CA LEU A 164 13.28 16.50 2.44
C LEU A 164 11.92 15.81 2.31
N MET A 165 11.71 15.10 1.20
CA MET A 165 10.47 14.36 1.00
C MET A 165 10.38 13.14 1.93
N GLU A 166 11.51 12.53 2.29
CA GLU A 166 11.53 11.51 3.34
C GLU A 166 11.11 12.09 4.70
N TYR A 167 11.65 13.25 5.08
CA TYR A 167 11.26 13.95 6.31
C TYR A 167 9.75 14.21 6.35
N ILE A 168 9.19 14.86 5.32
CA ILE A 168 7.76 15.22 5.27
C ILE A 168 6.87 13.97 5.25
N GLN A 169 7.21 12.96 4.44
CA GLN A 169 6.45 11.70 4.35
C GLN A 169 6.45 10.97 5.70
N TYR A 170 7.61 10.89 6.36
CA TYR A 170 7.74 10.23 7.65
C TYR A 170 6.83 10.90 8.68
N HIS A 171 6.96 12.22 8.86
CA HIS A 171 6.17 12.96 9.83
C HIS A 171 4.68 12.95 9.50
N GLY A 172 4.31 12.97 8.21
CA GLY A 172 2.93 12.81 7.76
C GLY A 172 2.34 11.45 8.16
N ARG A 173 3.06 10.36 7.92
CA ARG A 173 2.61 8.99 8.27
C ARG A 173 2.57 8.76 9.78
N GLN A 174 3.50 9.33 10.55
CA GLN A 174 3.57 9.18 12.02
C GLN A 174 2.38 9.83 12.75
N ARG A 175 1.62 10.74 12.12
CA ARG A 175 0.50 11.40 12.80
C ARG A 175 -0.55 10.46 13.39
N SER A 176 -0.75 9.28 12.77
CA SER A 176 -1.64 8.20 13.21
C SER A 176 -0.90 6.90 13.53
N ASN A 177 0.41 6.83 13.32
CA ASN A 177 1.18 5.59 13.37
C ASN A 177 2.39 5.76 14.28
N LYS A 178 2.90 4.65 14.82
CA LYS A 178 3.94 4.71 15.85
C LYS A 178 5.28 5.15 15.28
N TYR A 179 5.77 4.42 14.29
CA TYR A 179 7.04 4.69 13.61
C TYR A 179 7.16 3.78 12.38
N MET A 180 8.19 4.03 11.56
CA MET A 180 8.37 3.32 10.30
C MET A 180 9.71 2.59 10.24
N VAL A 181 9.65 1.27 10.08
CA VAL A 181 10.81 0.38 10.00
C VAL A 181 11.30 0.31 8.56
N HIS A 182 12.58 0.60 8.33
CA HIS A 182 13.15 0.53 6.98
C HIS A 182 13.09 -0.91 6.41
N LYS A 183 12.83 -1.06 5.11
CA LYS A 183 12.66 -2.35 4.42
C LYS A 183 13.82 -3.36 4.52
N ARG A 184 15.00 -2.90 4.95
CA ARG A 184 16.18 -3.76 5.20
C ARG A 184 16.33 -4.15 6.67
N ASN A 185 15.56 -3.55 7.57
CA ASN A 185 15.59 -3.80 9.01
C ASN A 185 14.53 -4.86 9.40
N VAL A 186 14.71 -6.07 8.88
CA VAL A 186 13.85 -7.23 9.17
C VAL A 186 13.75 -7.49 10.68
N ARG A 187 14.89 -7.42 11.39
CA ARG A 187 14.94 -7.62 12.86
C ARG A 187 14.10 -6.58 13.60
N GLY A 188 14.06 -5.34 13.11
CA GLY A 188 13.24 -4.28 13.70
C GLY A 188 11.74 -4.58 13.62
N LEU A 189 11.27 -5.12 12.50
CA LEU A 189 9.86 -5.50 12.35
C LEU A 189 9.52 -6.73 13.21
N ILE A 190 10.41 -7.72 13.26
CA ILE A 190 10.25 -8.90 14.13
C ILE A 190 10.18 -8.49 15.61
N SER A 191 11.03 -7.54 16.04
CA SER A 191 10.97 -7.01 17.40
C SER A 191 9.63 -6.34 17.69
N ALA A 192 9.15 -5.48 16.78
CA ALA A 192 7.85 -4.84 16.95
C ALA A 192 6.72 -5.89 17.09
N LEU A 193 6.70 -6.92 16.24
CA LEU A 193 5.75 -8.03 16.36
C LEU A 193 5.86 -8.74 17.73
N ASN A 194 7.08 -9.01 18.19
CA ASN A 194 7.30 -9.62 19.51
C ASN A 194 6.85 -8.73 20.66
N ASP A 195 6.90 -7.41 20.50
CA ASP A 195 6.42 -6.41 21.45
C ASP A 195 4.89 -6.22 21.40
N GLY A 196 4.16 -7.06 20.65
CA GLY A 196 2.70 -7.01 20.56
C GLY A 196 2.18 -5.92 19.61
N GLU A 197 3.02 -5.41 18.71
CA GLU A 197 2.64 -4.32 17.81
C GLU A 197 1.81 -4.77 16.61
N LEU A 198 0.92 -3.89 16.15
CA LEU A 198 0.33 -3.99 14.82
C LEU A 198 1.34 -3.51 13.77
N CYS A 199 1.76 -4.41 12.89
CA CYS A 199 2.74 -4.16 11.85
C CYS A 199 2.11 -4.26 10.45
N LEU A 200 2.28 -3.23 9.62
CA LEU A 200 1.80 -3.22 8.23
C LEU A 200 2.89 -3.73 7.26
N TYR A 201 2.52 -4.69 6.41
CA TYR A 201 3.37 -5.23 5.34
C TYR A 201 2.58 -5.38 4.04
N LEU A 202 3.18 -4.99 2.91
CA LEU A 202 2.51 -5.02 1.60
C LEU A 202 3.24 -5.99 0.63
N PRO A 203 2.73 -7.22 0.44
CA PRO A 203 3.39 -8.28 -0.32
C PRO A 203 3.08 -8.29 -1.82
N ASP A 204 2.20 -7.41 -2.29
CA ASP A 204 1.57 -7.40 -3.61
C ASP A 204 2.41 -6.75 -4.72
N GLN A 205 3.71 -6.51 -4.49
CA GLN A 205 4.62 -6.00 -5.52
C GLN A 205 5.62 -7.05 -5.98
N ASP A 206 6.09 -6.90 -7.22
CA ASP A 206 7.22 -7.66 -7.75
C ASP A 206 8.56 -7.10 -7.25
N TYR A 207 9.21 -7.89 -6.39
CA TYR A 207 10.52 -7.64 -5.78
C TYR A 207 11.69 -8.34 -6.52
N GLY A 208 11.44 -8.93 -7.69
CA GLY A 208 12.42 -9.71 -8.44
C GLY A 208 12.49 -11.19 -8.02
N ARG A 209 13.44 -11.92 -8.63
CA ARG A 209 13.63 -13.37 -8.46
C ARG A 209 14.16 -13.81 -7.09
N SER A 210 14.70 -12.86 -6.33
CA SER A 210 15.31 -13.18 -5.04
C SER A 210 14.23 -13.35 -3.99
N LYS A 211 14.21 -14.52 -3.33
CA LYS A 211 13.27 -14.84 -2.24
C LYS A 211 11.81 -14.67 -2.70
N CYS A 212 11.47 -15.31 -3.81
CA CYS A 212 10.12 -15.39 -4.31
C CYS A 212 9.77 -16.82 -4.67
N GLU A 213 8.48 -17.12 -4.63
CA GLU A 213 7.89 -18.26 -5.34
C GLU A 213 7.19 -17.73 -6.59
N PHE A 214 7.13 -18.57 -7.62
CA PHE A 214 6.27 -18.32 -8.77
C PHE A 214 4.93 -19.04 -8.55
N THR A 215 3.88 -18.24 -8.40
CA THR A 215 2.53 -18.71 -8.10
C THR A 215 1.51 -17.94 -8.92
N PRO A 216 0.29 -18.49 -9.12
CA PRO A 216 -0.76 -17.80 -9.85
C PRO A 216 -1.18 -16.48 -9.18
N LEU A 217 -1.51 -15.48 -9.98
CA LEU A 217 -2.23 -14.28 -9.57
C LEU A 217 -3.14 -13.82 -10.73
N PHE A 218 -4.45 -13.93 -10.53
CA PHE A 218 -5.48 -13.85 -11.56
C PHE A 218 -5.18 -14.83 -12.72
N ALA A 219 -5.42 -14.44 -13.97
CA ALA A 219 -5.13 -15.25 -15.15
C ALA A 219 -3.62 -15.36 -15.50
N VAL A 220 -2.71 -14.85 -14.66
CA VAL A 220 -1.26 -15.00 -14.86
C VAL A 220 -0.76 -16.17 -14.01
N PRO A 221 -0.32 -17.29 -14.61
CA PRO A 221 -0.03 -18.52 -13.87
C PRO A 221 1.27 -18.46 -13.06
N GLU A 222 2.27 -17.72 -13.55
CA GLU A 222 3.62 -17.70 -12.98
C GLU A 222 3.99 -16.26 -12.65
N VAL A 223 3.75 -15.86 -11.40
CA VAL A 223 3.99 -14.51 -10.89
C VAL A 223 4.96 -14.56 -9.73
N ALA A 224 6.10 -13.88 -9.87
CA ALA A 224 7.08 -13.73 -8.80
C ALA A 224 6.43 -13.04 -7.58
N THR A 225 6.32 -13.78 -6.48
CA THR A 225 5.66 -13.31 -5.26
C THR A 225 6.57 -13.58 -4.07
N THR A 226 6.79 -12.54 -3.26
CA THR A 226 7.80 -12.56 -2.19
C THR A 226 7.48 -13.58 -1.09
N THR A 227 8.48 -14.37 -0.68
CA THR A 227 8.41 -15.21 0.53
C THR A 227 8.67 -14.40 1.81
N GLY A 228 8.93 -13.10 1.69
CA GLY A 228 9.12 -12.18 2.82
C GLY A 228 7.91 -12.12 3.76
N SER A 229 6.70 -12.36 3.25
CA SER A 229 5.49 -12.49 4.09
C SER A 229 5.62 -13.64 5.09
N LEU A 230 6.07 -14.81 4.60
CA LEU A 230 6.21 -16.02 5.42
C LEU A 230 7.24 -15.84 6.52
N LEU A 231 8.33 -15.12 6.23
CA LEU A 231 9.38 -14.83 7.22
C LEU A 231 8.83 -14.16 8.48
N PHE A 232 7.91 -13.21 8.31
CA PHE A 232 7.29 -12.51 9.44
C PHE A 232 6.16 -13.32 10.06
N ALA A 233 5.34 -14.01 9.26
CA ALA A 233 4.24 -14.84 9.79
C ALA A 233 4.71 -16.09 10.56
N LYS A 234 5.92 -16.61 10.29
CA LYS A 234 6.51 -17.74 11.05
C LYS A 234 6.91 -17.35 12.49
N GLN A 235 6.86 -16.07 12.88
CA GLN A 235 7.25 -15.66 14.24
C GLN A 235 6.22 -16.13 15.27
N ALA A 236 6.68 -16.83 16.31
CA ALA A 236 5.80 -17.49 17.28
C ALA A 236 4.84 -16.54 18.02
N ASN A 237 5.23 -15.27 18.19
CA ASN A 237 4.42 -14.28 18.90
C ASN A 237 3.62 -13.36 17.95
N CYS A 238 3.26 -13.82 16.76
CA CYS A 238 2.41 -13.07 15.85
C CYS A 238 1.27 -13.90 15.25
N GLU A 239 0.16 -13.23 14.93
CA GLU A 239 -0.91 -13.76 14.07
C GLU A 239 -1.15 -12.78 12.91
N THR A 240 -1.73 -13.27 11.82
CA THR A 240 -1.89 -12.49 10.59
C THR A 240 -3.34 -12.02 10.40
N VAL A 241 -3.51 -10.89 9.75
CA VAL A 241 -4.79 -10.40 9.21
C VAL A 241 -4.55 -9.80 7.83
N PHE A 242 -5.62 -9.59 7.07
CA PHE A 242 -5.53 -8.81 5.83
C PHE A 242 -6.26 -7.49 5.98
N LEU A 243 -5.72 -6.41 5.41
CA LEU A 243 -6.28 -5.07 5.45
C LEU A 243 -6.53 -4.54 4.03
N VAL A 244 -7.78 -4.21 3.76
CA VAL A 244 -8.19 -3.57 2.49
C VAL A 244 -8.73 -2.19 2.78
N SER A 245 -8.35 -1.22 1.95
CA SER A 245 -8.96 0.10 1.97
C SER A 245 -9.76 0.35 0.71
N ILE A 246 -11.01 0.76 0.86
CA ILE A 246 -11.86 1.14 -0.27
C ILE A 246 -12.43 2.54 -0.07
N LYS A 247 -12.64 3.24 -1.18
CA LYS A 247 -13.40 4.48 -1.23
C LYS A 247 -14.89 4.18 -1.24
N THR A 248 -15.64 4.87 -0.39
CA THR A 248 -17.11 4.79 -0.32
C THR A 248 -17.73 6.08 -0.85
N ALA A 249 -19.07 6.13 -0.95
CA ALA A 249 -19.78 7.34 -1.33
C ALA A 249 -19.52 8.52 -0.35
N LYS A 250 -19.29 8.22 0.93
CA LYS A 250 -19.18 9.23 2.01
C LYS A 250 -17.72 9.50 2.42
N GLY A 251 -16.83 8.53 2.23
CA GLY A 251 -15.43 8.61 2.62
C GLY A 251 -14.66 7.36 2.21
N TYR A 252 -14.10 6.66 3.18
CA TYR A 252 -13.27 5.49 2.98
C TYR A 252 -13.51 4.49 4.10
N LYS A 253 -13.48 3.21 3.75
CA LYS A 253 -13.62 2.10 4.67
C LYS A 253 -12.33 1.32 4.72
N ILE A 254 -11.87 1.00 5.93
CA ILE A 254 -10.82 0.02 6.18
C ILE A 254 -11.50 -1.27 6.63
N ILE A 255 -11.25 -2.34 5.88
CA ILE A 255 -11.80 -3.67 6.11
C ILE A 255 -10.66 -4.57 6.58
N ALA A 256 -10.79 -5.11 7.79
CA ALA A 256 -9.91 -6.15 8.29
C ALA A 256 -10.56 -7.51 8.03
N LEU A 257 -9.84 -8.38 7.35
CA LEU A 257 -10.26 -9.75 7.04
C LEU A 257 -9.44 -10.71 7.91
N PRO A 258 -9.98 -11.88 8.27
CA PRO A 258 -9.24 -12.86 9.05
C PRO A 258 -8.00 -13.34 8.31
N GLY A 259 -6.95 -13.68 9.07
CA GLY A 259 -5.76 -14.34 8.53
C GLY A 259 -6.06 -15.72 7.95
N LEU A 260 -5.06 -16.30 7.27
CA LEU A 260 -5.15 -17.68 6.80
C LEU A 260 -5.02 -18.65 7.98
N GLU A 261 -5.86 -19.68 8.02
CA GLU A 261 -5.72 -20.79 8.97
C GLU A 261 -4.48 -21.64 8.63
N ASN A 262 -3.83 -22.22 9.64
CA ASN A 262 -2.64 -23.08 9.46
C ASN A 262 -1.60 -22.42 8.53
N PHE A 263 -1.25 -21.17 8.83
CA PHE A 263 -0.34 -20.36 8.02
C PHE A 263 0.75 -19.74 8.89
N PRO A 264 2.03 -19.82 8.48
CA PRO A 264 2.54 -20.60 7.34
C PRO A 264 2.48 -22.12 7.59
N SER A 265 2.16 -22.89 6.56
CA SER A 265 2.02 -24.36 6.61
C SER A 265 3.35 -25.10 6.59
N GLY A 266 4.40 -24.46 6.08
CA GLY A 266 5.72 -25.07 5.87
C GLY A 266 6.04 -25.37 4.40
N ASP A 267 5.05 -25.32 3.51
CA ASP A 267 5.25 -25.29 2.06
C ASP A 267 5.15 -23.83 1.58
N ASP A 268 6.31 -23.24 1.29
CA ASP A 268 6.40 -21.83 0.91
C ASP A 268 5.61 -21.54 -0.40
N LYS A 269 5.50 -22.50 -1.33
CA LYS A 269 4.78 -22.32 -2.60
C LYS A 269 3.27 -22.40 -2.38
N ASP A 270 2.78 -23.33 -1.57
CA ASP A 270 1.37 -23.38 -1.19
C ASP A 270 0.96 -22.11 -0.41
N ASP A 271 1.74 -21.74 0.59
CA ASP A 271 1.47 -20.56 1.43
C ASP A 271 1.41 -19.26 0.60
N VAL A 272 2.37 -19.07 -0.30
CA VAL A 272 2.39 -17.90 -1.20
C VAL A 272 1.25 -17.95 -2.23
N THR A 273 0.83 -19.13 -2.67
CA THR A 273 -0.34 -19.29 -3.54
C THR A 273 -1.62 -18.87 -2.81
N ARG A 274 -1.83 -19.33 -1.57
CA ARG A 274 -2.97 -18.95 -0.73
C ARG A 274 -2.98 -17.45 -0.42
N MET A 275 -1.81 -16.85 -0.24
CA MET A 275 -1.67 -15.41 -0.09
C MET A 275 -2.08 -14.64 -1.36
N ASN A 276 -1.67 -15.09 -2.55
CA ASN A 276 -2.11 -14.47 -3.81
C ASN A 276 -3.63 -14.60 -4.00
N GLN A 277 -4.23 -15.75 -3.66
CA GLN A 277 -5.69 -15.90 -3.69
C GLN A 277 -6.40 -14.91 -2.75
N MET A 278 -5.81 -14.61 -1.58
CA MET A 278 -6.34 -13.57 -0.72
C MET A 278 -6.15 -12.17 -1.32
N ILE A 279 -5.00 -11.87 -1.92
CA ILE A 279 -4.76 -10.62 -2.63
C ILE A 279 -5.77 -10.42 -3.76
N GLU A 280 -6.09 -11.47 -4.54
CA GLU A 280 -7.16 -11.43 -5.54
C GLU A 280 -8.50 -11.04 -4.92
N LYS A 281 -8.91 -11.72 -3.84
CA LYS A 281 -10.14 -11.38 -3.11
C LYS A 281 -10.15 -9.92 -2.67
N MET A 282 -9.05 -9.43 -2.11
CA MET A 282 -8.89 -8.04 -1.66
C MET A 282 -9.01 -7.04 -2.81
N ILE A 283 -8.35 -7.30 -3.94
CA ILE A 283 -8.43 -6.46 -5.15
C ILE A 283 -9.85 -6.47 -5.70
N MET A 284 -10.52 -7.62 -5.74
CA MET A 284 -11.86 -7.76 -6.30
C MET A 284 -12.97 -7.05 -5.50
N ILE A 285 -12.70 -6.59 -4.27
CA ILE A 285 -13.63 -5.71 -3.54
C ILE A 285 -13.81 -4.38 -4.29
N ALA A 286 -12.74 -3.84 -4.88
CA ALA A 286 -12.76 -2.60 -5.65
C ALA A 286 -11.59 -2.59 -6.66
N PRO A 287 -11.69 -3.37 -7.75
CA PRO A 287 -10.55 -3.61 -8.64
C PRO A 287 -10.04 -2.33 -9.31
N GLU A 288 -10.91 -1.34 -9.56
CA GLU A 288 -10.53 -0.04 -10.07
C GLU A 288 -9.67 0.79 -9.11
N GLN A 289 -9.56 0.41 -7.83
CA GLN A 289 -8.80 1.14 -6.81
C GLN A 289 -7.41 0.56 -6.55
N TYR A 290 -7.06 -0.58 -7.15
CA TYR A 290 -5.74 -1.19 -7.01
C TYR A 290 -4.67 -0.44 -7.81
N LEU A 291 -3.40 -0.47 -7.37
CA LEU A 291 -2.26 0.16 -8.05
C LEU A 291 -1.83 -0.62 -9.31
N TRP A 292 -2.69 -0.63 -10.33
CA TRP A 292 -2.39 -1.25 -11.62
C TRP A 292 -1.21 -0.60 -12.36
N MET A 293 -0.74 0.58 -11.94
CA MET A 293 0.40 1.27 -12.56
C MET A 293 1.79 0.71 -12.19
N HIS A 294 1.84 -0.32 -11.34
CA HIS A 294 3.06 -1.06 -11.01
C HIS A 294 3.25 -2.23 -11.99
N LYS A 295 4.48 -2.50 -12.41
CA LYS A 295 4.77 -3.67 -13.25
C LYS A 295 4.77 -4.94 -12.37
N ARG A 296 3.59 -5.44 -12.03
CA ARG A 296 3.36 -6.61 -11.15
C ARG A 296 3.89 -7.93 -11.71
N PHE A 297 3.95 -8.06 -13.04
CA PHE A 297 4.27 -9.31 -13.76
C PHE A 297 5.62 -9.23 -14.50
N LYS A 298 6.55 -8.38 -14.06
CA LYS A 298 7.78 -8.08 -14.82
C LYS A 298 8.81 -9.20 -14.72
N THR A 299 8.84 -9.90 -13.58
CA THR A 299 9.75 -10.99 -13.33
C THR A 299 9.12 -12.29 -13.82
N ARG A 300 9.73 -12.91 -14.84
CA ARG A 300 9.32 -14.20 -15.44
C ARG A 300 9.99 -15.39 -14.75
N PRO A 301 9.59 -16.66 -14.95
CA PRO A 301 10.32 -17.82 -14.40
C PRO A 301 11.74 -18.01 -14.94
N ASN A 302 11.99 -17.77 -16.23
CA ASN A 302 13.34 -17.79 -16.81
C ASN A 302 13.80 -16.38 -17.16
N VAL A 303 15.11 -16.12 -17.11
CA VAL A 303 15.69 -14.78 -17.39
C VAL A 303 15.45 -14.36 -18.83
N ASP A 304 15.47 -15.32 -19.75
CA ASP A 304 15.36 -15.09 -21.19
C ASP A 304 13.91 -15.12 -21.70
N ASP A 305 12.93 -15.38 -20.81
CA ASP A 305 11.53 -15.32 -21.18
C ASP A 305 11.15 -13.89 -21.61
N PRO A 306 10.33 -13.72 -22.66
CA PRO A 306 9.89 -12.40 -23.09
C PRO A 306 9.13 -11.67 -21.99
N SER A 307 9.35 -10.36 -21.93
CA SER A 307 8.63 -9.44 -21.04
C SER A 307 7.14 -9.44 -21.37
N LEU A 308 6.31 -9.41 -20.31
CA LEU A 308 4.87 -9.22 -20.47
C LEU A 308 4.47 -7.75 -20.71
N TYR A 309 5.42 -6.82 -20.74
CA TYR A 309 5.19 -5.37 -20.87
C TYR A 309 5.80 -4.74 -22.13
N ASP A 310 6.39 -5.55 -23.00
CA ASP A 310 6.99 -5.08 -24.25
C ASP A 310 5.95 -5.00 -25.37
#